data_AF-A0A109LEJ8-F1
#
_entry.id   AF-A0A109LEJ8-F1
#
_cell.length_a   1.000
_cell.length_b   1.000
_cell.length_c   1.000
_cell.angle_alpha   90.00
_cell.angle_beta   90.00
_cell.angle_gamma   90.00
#
_symmetry.space_group_name_H-M   'P 1'
#
loop_
_entity.id
_entity.type
_entity.pdbx_description
1 polymer ?
#
loop_
_entity_poly.entity_id
_entity_poly.type
_entity_poly.pdbx_seq_one_letter_code
_entity_poly.pdbx_strand_id
1 'polypeptide(L)' 'MRSWCEHDGQSQACADALGIHRNSLRYRMERIAELSGVDPLTLDGMLALYLGVQLLPHPL' A
#
# COMPACT_ATOMS: atom_id res chain seq x y z
N MET A 1 0.50 3.07 0.76
CA MET A 1 1.76 2.37 1.09
C MET A 1 2.19 2.58 2.53
N ARG A 2 2.49 3.80 3.04
CA ARG A 2 2.91 3.99 4.46
C ARG A 2 2.00 3.28 5.48
N SER A 3 0.71 3.61 5.50
CA SER A 3 -0.27 2.96 6.39
C SER A 3 -0.41 1.45 6.14
N TRP A 4 -0.22 0.97 4.92
CA TRP A 4 -0.23 -0.47 4.62
C TRP A 4 0.95 -1.19 5.28
N CYS A 5 2.15 -0.59 5.24
CA CYS A 5 3.35 -1.14 5.85
C CYS A 5 3.36 -1.00 7.38
N GLU A 6 2.83 0.09 7.93
CA GLU A 6 2.66 0.29 9.39
C GLU A 6 1.76 -0.75 10.05
N HIS A 7 0.91 -1.41 9.25
CA HIS A 7 -0.01 -2.45 9.69
C HIS A 7 0.35 -3.83 9.12
N ASP A 8 1.61 -4.06 8.74
CA ASP A 8 2.12 -5.36 8.25
C ASP A 8 1.31 -5.98 7.09
N GLY A 9 0.68 -5.15 6.24
CA GLY A 9 -0.22 -5.61 5.18
C GLY A 9 -1.54 -6.22 5.67
N GLN A 10 -1.90 -6.03 6.93
CA GLN A 10 -3.17 -6.49 7.47
C GLN A 10 -4.30 -5.59 6.96
N SER A 11 -5.08 -6.13 6.02
CA SER A 11 -6.11 -5.36 5.33
C SER A 11 -7.17 -4.75 6.24
N GLN A 12 -7.62 -5.47 7.27
CA GLN A 12 -8.65 -4.93 8.17
C GLN A 12 -8.08 -3.81 9.04
N ALA A 13 -6.94 -4.04 9.70
CA ALA A 13 -6.30 -3.04 10.55
C ALA A 13 -5.93 -1.76 9.77
N CYS A 14 -5.39 -1.91 8.55
CA CYS A 14 -5.09 -0.78 7.67
C CYS A 14 -6.36 -0.02 7.23
N ALA A 15 -7.44 -0.75 6.91
CA ALA A 15 -8.70 -0.12 6.53
C ALA A 15 -9.32 0.67 7.70
N ASP A 16 -9.26 0.11 8.90
CA ASP A 16 -9.73 0.75 10.13
C ASP A 16 -8.91 2.02 10.43
N ALA A 17 -7.58 1.95 10.33
CA ALA A 17 -6.68 3.10 10.52
C ALA A 17 -6.91 4.22 9.49
N LEU A 18 -7.32 3.86 8.28
CA LEU A 18 -7.64 4.81 7.21
C LEU A 18 -9.09 5.31 7.26
N GLY A 19 -9.94 4.79 8.15
CA GLY A 19 -11.36 5.12 8.22
C GLY A 19 -12.15 4.74 6.96
N ILE A 20 -11.73 3.70 6.25
CA ILE A 20 -12.38 3.22 5.02
C ILE A 20 -12.85 1.78 5.15
N HIS A 21 -13.79 1.39 4.30
CA HIS A 21 -14.19 0.00 4.22
C HIS A 21 -13.08 -0.88 3.61
N ARG A 22 -12.92 -2.11 4.09
CA ARG A 22 -11.89 -3.06 3.62
C ARG A 22 -11.92 -3.31 2.10
N ASN A 23 -13.10 -3.31 1.47
CA ASN A 23 -13.20 -3.47 0.01
C ASN A 23 -12.61 -2.26 -0.72
N SER A 24 -12.79 -1.05 -0.19
CA SER A 24 -12.18 0.15 -0.76
C SER A 24 -10.67 0.11 -0.65
N LEU A 25 -10.12 -0.43 0.44
CA LEU A 25 -8.68 -0.69 0.56
C LEU A 25 -8.22 -1.71 -0.49
N ARG A 26 -8.92 -2.84 -0.62
CA ARG A 26 -8.60 -3.88 -1.61
C ARG A 26 -8.56 -3.31 -3.03
N TYR A 27 -9.59 -2.58 -3.46
CA TYR A 27 -9.61 -1.93 -4.77
C TYR A 27 -8.44 -0.97 -4.97
N ARG A 28 -8.03 -0.23 -3.92
CA ARG A 28 -6.85 0.64 -4.01
C ARG A 28 -5.56 -0.17 -4.19
N MET A 29 -5.42 -1.30 -3.50
CA MET A 29 -4.26 -2.19 -3.66
C MET A 29 -4.21 -2.82 -5.05
N GLU A 30 -5.35 -3.30 -5.57
CA GLU A 30 -5.48 -3.78 -6.95
C GLU A 30 -5.06 -2.71 -7.96
N ARG A 31 -5.54 -1.48 -7.80
CA ARG A 31 -5.15 -0.34 -8.66
C ARG A 31 -3.67 0.01 -8.55
N ILE A 32 -3.05 -0.12 -7.37
CA ILE A 32 -1.60 0.07 -7.22
C ILE A 32 -0.85 -1.01 -7.99
N ALA A 33 -1.29 -2.27 -7.91
CA ALA A 33 -0.68 -3.37 -8.64
C ALA A 33 -0.77 -3.17 -10.16
N GLU A 34 -1.94 -2.77 -10.66
CA GLU A 34 -2.15 -2.46 -12.08
C GLU A 34 -1.26 -1.32 -12.58
N LEU A 35 -1.12 -0.25 -11.79
CA LEU A 35 -0.37 0.94 -12.21
C LEU A 35 1.15 0.77 -12.09
N SER A 36 1.60 -0.01 -11.11
CA SER A 36 3.04 -0.19 -10.82
C SER A 36 3.64 -1.46 -11.41
N GLY A 37 2.80 -2.46 -11.75
CA GLY A 37 3.27 -3.81 -12.07
C GLY A 37 3.80 -4.59 -10.87
N VAL A 38 3.62 -4.09 -9.64
CA VAL A 38 4.14 -4.68 -8.40
C VAL A 38 2.99 -5.08 -7.49
N ASP A 39 2.96 -6.34 -7.06
CA ASP A 39 1.90 -6.84 -6.17
C ASP A 39 2.15 -6.44 -4.69
N PRO A 40 1.35 -5.53 -4.10
CA PRO A 40 1.51 -5.08 -2.71
C PRO A 40 1.17 -6.14 -1.66
N LEU A 41 0.58 -7.28 -2.05
CA LEU A 41 0.23 -8.38 -1.16
C LEU A 41 1.39 -9.37 -0.95
N THR A 42 2.45 -9.27 -1.76
CA THR A 42 3.69 -10.02 -1.56
C THR A 42 4.65 -9.23 -0.69
N LEU A 43 5.53 -9.92 0.05
CA LEU A 43 6.56 -9.26 0.86
C LEU A 43 7.50 -8.40 -0.03
N ASP A 44 7.97 -8.97 -1.13
CA ASP A 44 8.87 -8.29 -2.07
C ASP A 44 8.21 -7.05 -2.69
N GLY A 45 6.95 -7.17 -3.11
CA GLY A 45 6.22 -6.05 -3.68
C GLY A 45 5.87 -4.98 -2.66
N MET A 46 5.52 -5.37 -1.43
CA MET A 46 5.33 -4.44 -0.33
C MET A 46 6.62 -3.65 -0.04
N LEU A 47 7.77 -4.32 0.03
CA LEU A 47 9.06 -3.70 0.25
C LEU A 47 9.45 -2.76 -0.90
N ALA A 48 9.29 -3.20 -2.15
CA ALA A 48 9.58 -2.41 -3.34
C ALA A 48 8.74 -1.12 -3.38
N LEU A 49 7.44 -1.22 -3.13
CA LEU A 49 6.55 -0.07 -3.11
C LEU A 49 6.82 0.87 -1.92
N TYR A 50 7.17 0.32 -0.75
CA TYR A 50 7.56 1.12 0.42
C TYR A 50 8.81 1.95 0.12
N LEU A 51 9.88 1.30 -0.36
CA LEU A 51 11.13 1.97 -0.73
C LEU A 51 10.91 2.99 -1.85
N GLY A 52 10.11 2.64 -2.87
CA GLY A 52 9.74 3.56 -3.94
C GLY A 52 9.15 4.86 -3.39
N VAL A 53 8.22 4.79 -2.42
CA VAL A 53 7.63 5.97 -1.77
C VAL A 53 8.64 6.76 -0.92
N GLN A 54 9.61 6.11 -0.30
CA GLN A 54 10.66 6.79 0.47
C GLN A 54 11.68 7.52 -0.40
N LEU A 55 11.91 7.01 -1.61
CA LEU A 55 12.86 7.57 -2.57
C LEU A 55 12.23 8.64 -3.48
N LEU A 56 10.90 8.80 -3.45
CA LEU A 56 10.24 9.88 -4.18
C LEU A 56 10.81 11.23 -3.70
N PRO A 57 11.21 12.11 -4.64
CA PRO A 57 11.65 13.45 -4.27
C PRO A 57 10.54 14.15 -3.49
N HIS A 58 10.88 14.80 -2.38
CA HIS A 58 9.92 15.67 -1.70
C HIS A 58 9.54 16.79 -2.66
N PRO A 59 8.23 17.01 -2.92
CA PRO A 59 7.82 18.16 -3.70
C PRO A 59 8.31 19.42 -2.98
N LEU A 60 9.02 20.28 -3.72
CA LEU A 60 9.46 21.61 -3.29
C LEU A 60 8.27 22.51 -2.98
#